data_AF-A0AA96QHY1-F1
#
_entry.id   AF-A0AA96QHY1-F1
#
_cell.length_a   1.000
_cell.length_b   1.000
_cell.length_c   1.000
_cell.angle_alpha   90.00
_cell.angle_beta   90.00
_cell.angle_gamma   90.00
#
_symmetry.space_group_name_H-M   'P 1'
#
loop_
_entity.id
_entity.type
_entity.pdbx_description
1 polymer ?
#
loop_
_entity_poly.entity_id
_entity_poly.type
_entity_poly.pdbx_seq_one_letter_code
_entity_poly.pdbx_strand_id
1 'polypeptide(L)' 'MTSPDDLVLELDHESAGVLAGALLSGDSCAVPVRHKQSGRLLLNARSDRDGASLSLRLRGGT' A
#
# COMPACT_ATOMS: atom_id res chain seq x y z
N MET A 1 7.32 -13.91 -15.32
CA MET A 1 7.08 -12.75 -16.21
C MET A 1 5.78 -12.13 -15.74
N THR A 2 5.83 -10.93 -15.18
CA THR A 2 4.60 -10.19 -14.81
C THR A 2 3.95 -9.68 -16.09
N SER A 3 2.63 -9.78 -16.17
CA SER A 3 1.82 -9.24 -17.27
C SER A 3 2.18 -7.75 -17.51
N PRO A 4 2.13 -7.24 -18.75
CA PRO A 4 2.25 -5.80 -19.01
C PRO A 4 1.24 -4.94 -18.22
N ASP A 5 0.18 -5.56 -17.67
CA ASP A 5 -0.84 -4.90 -16.85
C ASP A 5 -0.65 -5.07 -15.33
N ASP A 6 0.40 -5.76 -14.88
CA ASP A 6 0.62 -5.98 -13.44
C ASP A 6 1.19 -4.71 -12.76
N LEU A 7 0.42 -4.17 -11.81
CA LEU A 7 0.87 -3.12 -10.90
C LEU A 7 1.62 -3.74 -9.71
N VAL A 8 2.95 -3.80 -9.81
CA VAL A 8 3.81 -4.29 -8.72
C VAL A 8 4.28 -3.13 -7.84
N LEU A 9 3.94 -3.19 -6.56
CA LEU A 9 4.34 -2.20 -5.55
C LEU A 9 5.39 -2.81 -4.62
N GLU A 10 6.53 -2.16 -4.53
CA GLU A 10 7.62 -2.54 -3.64
C GLU A 10 7.45 -1.84 -2.28
N LEU A 11 7.59 -2.61 -1.20
CA LEU A 11 7.54 -2.16 0.19
C LEU A 11 8.85 -2.50 0.88
N ASP A 12 9.36 -1.61 1.74
CA ASP A 12 10.44 -1.98 2.65
C ASP A 12 9.94 -2.86 3.80
N HIS A 13 10.88 -3.51 4.49
CA HIS A 13 10.56 -4.48 5.55
C HIS A 13 9.77 -3.86 6.71
N GLU A 14 10.09 -2.63 7.09
CA GLU A 14 9.41 -1.91 8.16
C GLU A 14 7.94 -1.61 7.78
N SER A 15 7.74 -1.04 6.59
CA SER A 15 6.42 -0.75 6.03
C SER A 15 5.57 -2.00 5.86
N ALA A 16 6.18 -3.13 5.48
CA ALA A 16 5.49 -4.41 5.40
C ALA A 16 4.98 -4.88 6.78
N GLY A 17 5.82 -4.73 7.83
CA GLY A 17 5.44 -5.06 9.21
C GLY A 17 4.29 -4.19 9.72
N VAL A 18 4.37 -2.88 9.52
CA VAL A 18 3.30 -1.93 9.88
C VAL A 18 1.99 -2.27 9.18
N LEU A 19 2.05 -2.52 7.87
CA LEU A 19 0.87 -2.87 7.07
C LEU A 19 0.22 -4.18 7.55
N ALA A 20 1.03 -5.21 7.80
CA ALA A 20 0.53 -6.49 8.32
C ALA A 20 -0.10 -6.32 9.71
N GLY A 21 0.53 -5.56 10.61
CA GLY A 21 -0.01 -5.27 11.92
C GLY A 21 -1.36 -4.55 11.88
N ALA A 22 -1.49 -3.54 11.01
CA ALA A 22 -2.74 -2.80 10.83
C ALA A 22 -3.87 -3.70 10.30
N LEU A 23 -3.57 -4.55 9.30
CA LEU A 23 -4.55 -5.48 8.73
C LEU A 23 -5.03 -6.53 9.75
N LEU A 24 -4.13 -7.00 10.62
CA LEU A 24 -4.47 -7.98 11.66
C LEU A 24 -5.25 -7.37 12.84
N SER A 25 -5.00 -6.10 13.16
CA SER A 25 -5.67 -5.39 14.25
C SER A 25 -7.01 -4.76 13.84
N GLY A 26 -7.26 -4.63 12.53
CA GLY A 26 -8.38 -3.84 12.03
C GLY A 26 -8.15 -2.34 12.16
N ASP A 27 -6.90 -1.90 12.26
CA ASP A 27 -6.54 -0.49 12.28
C ASP A 27 -6.33 0.04 10.85
N SER A 28 -6.47 1.36 10.71
CA SER A 28 -6.13 2.05 9.46
C SER A 28 -4.68 2.54 9.49
N CYS A 29 -3.93 2.31 8.41
CA CYS A 29 -2.57 2.83 8.28
C CYS A 29 -2.27 3.27 6.84
N ALA A 30 -1.20 4.05 6.68
CA ALA A 30 -0.67 4.45 5.38
C ALA A 30 0.83 4.15 5.36
N VAL A 31 1.30 3.39 4.38
CA VAL A 31 2.72 3.05 4.23
C VAL A 31 3.27 3.49 2.88
N PRO A 32 4.53 3.95 2.81
CA PRO A 32 5.16 4.27 1.55
C PRO A 32 5.39 3.01 0.72
N VAL A 33 5.12 3.10 -0.57
CA VAL A 33 5.43 2.05 -1.55
C VAL A 33 6.12 2.67 -2.77
N ARG A 34 6.83 1.85 -3.54
CA ARG A 34 7.46 2.28 -4.79
C ARG A 34 6.85 1.53 -5.95
N HIS A 35 6.55 2.26 -7.03
CA HIS A 35 6.22 1.63 -8.30
C HIS A 35 7.42 1.77 -9.24
N LYS A 36 8.19 0.69 -9.40
CA LYS A 36 9.37 0.63 -10.27
C LYS A 36 10.31 1.84 -10.02
N GLN A 37 10.75 2.49 -11.10
CA GLN A 37 11.58 3.70 -11.09
C GLN A 37 10.76 4.99 -10.99
N SER A 38 9.42 4.90 -10.98
CA SER A 38 8.53 6.01 -11.30
C SER A 38 8.12 6.87 -10.11
N GLY A 39 8.42 6.47 -8.87
CA GLY A 39 8.26 7.33 -7.69
C GLY A 39 7.72 6.63 -6.44
N ARG A 40 7.65 7.41 -5.34
CA ARG A 40 7.04 7.01 -4.08
C ARG A 40 5.53 7.25 -4.11
N LEU A 41 4.77 6.23 -3.72
CA LEU A 41 3.31 6.25 -3.55
C LEU A 41 2.96 5.94 -2.10
N LEU A 42 1.70 6.11 -1.72
CA LEU A 42 1.18 5.70 -0.41
C LEU A 42 0.11 4.63 -0.59
N LEU A 43 0.31 3.49 0.06
CA LEU A 43 -0.69 2.43 0.17
C LEU A 43 -1.40 2.57 1.52
N ASN A 44 -2.74 2.70 1.49
CA ASN A 44 -3.54 2.84 2.69
C ASN A 44 -4.31 1.55 2.96
N ALA A 45 -4.10 0.95 4.13
CA ALA A 45 -5.01 -0.04 4.69
C ALA A 45 -6.13 0.68 5.42
N ARG A 46 -7.37 0.29 5.12
CA ARG A 46 -8.56 0.75 5.81
C ARG A 46 -9.35 -0.47 6.24
N SER A 47 -9.64 -0.55 7.53
CA SER A 47 -10.65 -1.45 8.04
C SER A 47 -11.91 -0.64 8.32
N ASP A 48 -13.01 -1.04 7.71
CA ASP A 48 -14.33 -0.46 7.97
C ASP A 48 -15.31 -1.55 8.42
N ARG A 49 -16.58 -1.20 8.60
CA ARG A 49 -17.60 -2.15 9.06
C ARG A 49 -17.89 -3.26 8.04
N ASP A 50 -17.49 -3.08 6.78
CA ASP A 50 -17.76 -4.01 5.68
C ASP A 50 -16.55 -4.92 5.39
N GLY A 51 -15.39 -4.67 6.01
CA GLY A 51 -14.22 -5.53 5.98
C GLY A 51 -12.89 -4.77 5.96
N ALA A 52 -11.81 -5.48 5.64
CA ALA A 52 -10.51 -4.87 5.38
C ALA A 52 -10.37 -4.58 3.87
N SER A 53 -9.98 -3.36 3.53
CA SER A 53 -9.68 -2.94 2.15
C SER A 53 -8.30 -2.28 2.06
N LEU A 54 -7.65 -2.48 0.92
CA LEU A 54 -6.40 -1.80 0.54
C LEU A 54 -6.70 -0.80 -0.57
N SER A 55 -6.33 0.46 -0.37
CA SER A 55 -6.50 1.53 -1.34
C SER A 55 -5.18 2.22 -1.63
N LEU A 56 -4.81 2.31 -2.91
CA LEU A 56 -3.61 3.03 -3.35
C LEU A 56 -3.96 4.50 -3.58
N ARG A 57 -3.20 5.41 -2.97
CA ARG A 57 -3.34 6.85 -3.23
C ARG A 57 -2.07 7.39 -3.89
N LEU A 58 -2.22 7.81 -5.14
CA LEU A 58 -1.18 8.57 -5.84
C LEU A 58 -1.31 10.05 -5.45
N ARG A 59 -0.28 10.62 -4.83
CA ARG A 59 -0.16 12.06 -4.67
C ARG A 59 0.67 12.57 -5.84
N GLY A 60 0.02 13.20 -6.82
CA GLY A 60 0.72 13.91 -7.89
C GLY A 60 1.49 15.10 -7.31
N GLY A 61 2.79 15.17 -7.58
CA GLY A 61 3.59 16.35 -7.25
C GLY A 61 3.21 17.51 -8.16
N THR A 62 2.87 18.66 -7.56
CA THR A 62 2.76 19.96 -8.24
C THR A 62 4.14 20.49 -8.61
#